data_AF-R6INP5-F1
#
_entry.id   AF-R6INP5-F1
#
_cell.length_a   1.000
_cell.length_b   1.000
_cell.length_c   1.000
_cell.angle_alpha   90.00
_cell.angle_beta   90.00
_cell.angle_gamma   90.00
#
_symmetry.space_group_name_H-M   'P 1'
#
loop_
_entity.id
_entity.type
_entity.pdbx_description
1 polymer ?
#
loop_
_entity_poly.entity_id
_entity_poly.type
_entity_poly.pdbx_seq_one_letter_code
_entity_poly.pdbx_strand_id
1 'polypeptide(L)'
;MTPAAHIIKNQLTRAGNSACLVTGAGRSLPFFCTLQQTWRKNKSNFTDRQTPIGRVDKDFYLYIGPFDRNILELPEDAVLETGDRSYYFIKREAVCMGGQLLYYTGVMKRLQEGSYEVDNGSGDAGTGEAAG
;
A
#
# COMPACT_ATOMS: atom_id res chain seq x y z
N MET A 1 0.04 28.38 -10.87
CA MET A 1 0.46 26.96 -11.01
C MET A 1 1.68 26.90 -11.90
N THR A 2 2.66 26.05 -11.60
CA THR A 2 3.98 26.15 -12.24
C THR A 2 4.23 25.12 -13.33
N PRO A 3 4.94 25.49 -14.40
CA PRO A 3 5.26 24.57 -15.50
C PRO A 3 5.97 23.28 -15.04
N ALA A 4 6.79 23.36 -13.99
CA ALA A 4 7.57 22.23 -13.47
C ALA A 4 6.70 21.06 -12.98
N ALA A 5 5.63 21.34 -12.23
CA ALA A 5 4.74 20.30 -11.72
C ALA A 5 3.99 19.59 -12.86
N HIS A 6 3.61 20.35 -13.90
CA HIS A 6 3.00 19.79 -15.11
C HIS A 6 3.98 18.94 -15.92
N ILE A 7 5.26 19.31 -16.00
CA ILE A 7 6.28 18.48 -16.65
C ILE A 7 6.34 17.11 -15.99
N ILE A 8 6.40 17.05 -14.66
CA ILE A 8 6.45 15.78 -13.92
C ILE A 8 5.18 14.97 -14.13
N LYS A 9 3.99 15.58 -14.00
CA LYS A 9 2.72 14.92 -14.28
C LYS A 9 2.68 14.33 -15.69
N ASN A 10 3.15 15.06 -16.70
CA ASN A 10 3.21 14.58 -18.06
C ASN A 10 4.17 13.40 -18.23
N GLN A 11 5.29 13.37 -17.51
CA GLN A 11 6.17 12.19 -17.51
C GLN A 11 5.52 11.00 -16.80
N LEU A 12 4.76 11.21 -15.73
CA LEU A 12 3.99 10.14 -15.08
C LEU A 12 2.97 9.54 -16.05
N THR A 13 2.29 10.34 -16.87
CA THR A 13 1.37 9.82 -17.91
C THR A 13 2.08 8.94 -18.94
N ARG A 14 3.37 9.16 -19.20
CA ARG A 14 4.14 8.41 -20.21
C ARG A 14 4.82 7.16 -19.65
N ALA A 15 5.25 7.20 -18.40
CA ALA A 15 6.10 6.17 -17.78
C ALA A 15 5.48 5.48 -16.56
N GLY A 16 4.37 6.01 -16.03
CA GLY A 16 3.66 5.49 -14.88
C GLY A 16 2.61 4.44 -15.24
N ASN A 17 2.13 3.74 -14.21
CA ASN A 17 1.01 2.83 -14.30
C ASN A 17 -0.29 3.58 -13.94
N SER A 18 -1.38 3.19 -14.57
CA SER A 18 -2.71 3.66 -14.19
C SER A 18 -3.07 3.09 -12.82
N ALA A 19 -3.49 3.96 -11.91
CA ALA A 19 -3.85 3.63 -10.55
C ALA A 19 -5.11 4.39 -10.11
N CYS A 20 -5.78 3.87 -9.09
CA CYS A 20 -6.92 4.50 -8.44
C CYS A 20 -6.69 4.52 -6.92
N LEU A 21 -7.18 5.56 -6.26
CA LEU A 21 -7.27 5.61 -4.80
C LEU A 21 -8.65 5.12 -4.39
N VAL A 22 -8.69 4.18 -3.46
CA VAL A 22 -9.91 3.61 -2.88
C VAL A 22 -9.95 3.96 -1.41
N THR A 23 -11.10 4.46 -0.97
CA THR A 23 -11.40 4.82 0.41
C THR A 23 -12.80 4.34 0.75
N GLY A 24 -13.21 4.40 2.03
CA GLY A 24 -14.61 4.15 2.41
C GLY A 24 -15.63 5.06 1.71
N ALA A 25 -15.21 6.23 1.21
CA ALA A 25 -16.07 7.15 0.45
C ALA A 25 -16.21 6.77 -1.04
N GLY A 26 -15.43 5.80 -1.52
CA GLY A 26 -15.45 5.33 -2.91
C GLY A 26 -14.08 5.37 -3.58
N ARG A 27 -14.12 5.22 -4.91
CA ARG A 27 -12.95 5.07 -5.79
C ARG A 27 -12.73 6.33 -6.61
N SER A 28 -11.48 6.80 -6.66
CA SER A 28 -11.11 7.97 -7.47
C SER A 28 -11.18 7.67 -8.97
N LEU A 29 -11.20 8.72 -9.78
CA LEU A 29 -10.85 8.61 -11.20
C LEU A 29 -9.41 8.09 -11.35
N PRO A 30 -9.12 7.33 -12.42
CA PRO A 30 -7.78 6.83 -12.66
C PRO A 30 -6.78 7.96 -12.92
N PHE A 31 -5.56 7.78 -12.43
CA PHE A 31 -4.43 8.66 -12.66
C PHE A 31 -3.15 7.84 -12.83
N PHE A 32 -2.07 8.46 -13.31
CA PHE A 32 -0.80 7.76 -13.50
C PHE A 32 0.18 8.06 -12.37
N CYS A 33 0.81 7.01 -11.84
CA CYS A 33 1.87 7.10 -10.83
C CYS A 33 2.94 6.02 -11.10
N THR A 34 4.12 6.18 -10.52
CA THR A 34 5.13 5.12 -10.51
C THR A 34 5.15 4.42 -9.15
N LEU A 35 5.33 3.10 -9.19
CA LEU A 35 5.66 2.30 -8.02
C LEU A 35 6.96 1.57 -8.33
N GLN A 36 7.98 1.85 -7.53
CA GLN A 36 9.29 1.21 -7.65
C GLN A 36 9.56 0.39 -6.42
N GLN A 37 9.80 -0.91 -6.59
CA GLN A 37 10.22 -1.76 -5.48
C GLN A 37 11.60 -1.29 -5.00
N THR A 38 11.68 -0.89 -3.74
CA THR A 38 12.94 -0.47 -3.13
C THR A 38 13.69 -1.71 -2.65
N TRP A 39 14.75 -2.08 -3.36
CA TRP A 39 15.62 -3.19 -2.95
C TRP A 39 16.49 -2.75 -1.76
N ARG A 40 16.29 -3.34 -0.58
CA ARG A 40 17.34 -3.31 0.46
C ARG A 40 18.47 -4.22 0.00
N LYS A 41 19.65 -3.65 -0.28
CA LYS A 41 20.90 -4.38 -0.59
C LYS A 41 21.31 -5.45 0.44
N ASN A 42 20.66 -5.53 1.61
CA ASN A 42 20.98 -6.47 2.68
C ASN A 42 19.78 -7.37 3.01
N LYS A 43 19.62 -8.44 2.21
CA LYS A 43 18.60 -9.48 2.38
C LYS A 43 18.81 -10.36 3.63
N SER A 44 19.92 -10.20 4.37
CA SER A 44 20.36 -11.12 5.43
C SER A 44 19.85 -10.81 6.85
N ASN A 45 19.24 -9.65 7.14
CA ASN A 45 18.92 -9.25 8.52
C ASN A 45 17.43 -9.27 8.90
N PHE A 46 16.54 -9.70 8.01
CA PHE A 46 15.10 -9.71 8.32
C PHE A 46 14.58 -11.14 8.29
N THR A 47 14.58 -11.80 9.44
CA THR A 47 13.82 -13.02 9.70
C THR A 47 12.34 -12.79 9.41
N ASP A 48 11.68 -13.79 8.83
CA ASP A 48 10.22 -13.80 8.68
C ASP A 48 9.58 -13.65 10.06
N ARG A 49 8.85 -12.55 10.29
CA ARG A 49 8.02 -12.40 11.48
C ARG A 49 6.58 -12.70 11.07
N GLN A 50 6.10 -13.89 11.42
CA GLN A 50 4.67 -14.17 11.35
C GLN A 50 3.94 -13.25 12.35
N THR A 51 2.84 -12.64 11.89
CA THR A 51 1.92 -11.92 12.77
C THR A 51 0.54 -12.57 12.69
N PRO A 52 -0.27 -12.53 13.76
CA PRO A 52 -1.60 -13.15 13.79
C PRO A 52 -2.60 -12.66 12.73
N ILE A 53 -2.28 -11.57 12.02
CA ILE A 53 -3.17 -10.92 11.03
C ILE A 53 -2.72 -11.23 9.57
N GLY A 54 -1.60 -11.95 9.37
CA GLY A 54 -1.15 -12.40 8.04
C GLY A 54 0.35 -12.21 7.77
N ARG A 55 0.75 -12.45 6.50
CA ARG A 55 2.11 -12.22 5.99
C ARG A 55 2.26 -10.77 5.51
N VAL A 56 3.11 -10.00 6.20
CA VAL A 56 3.52 -8.68 5.72
C VAL A 56 4.60 -8.87 4.66
N ASP A 57 4.32 -8.42 3.43
CA ASP A 57 5.33 -8.39 2.38
C ASP A 57 6.56 -7.57 2.84
N LYS A 58 7.75 -8.13 2.67
CA LYS A 58 9.01 -7.50 3.09
C LYS A 58 9.40 -6.34 2.16
N ASP A 59 8.76 -6.28 1.01
CA ASP A 59 9.07 -5.31 -0.03
C ASP A 59 8.37 -3.97 0.23
N PHE A 60 9.18 -2.93 0.33
CA PHE A 60 8.73 -1.54 0.37
C PHE A 60 8.72 -0.99 -1.06
N TYR A 61 7.68 -0.24 -1.40
CA TYR A 61 7.53 0.40 -2.69
C TYR A 61 7.62 1.91 -2.54
N LEU A 62 8.41 2.56 -3.38
CA LEU A 62 8.42 4.01 -3.51
C LEU A 62 7.32 4.42 -4.48
N TYR A 63 6.39 5.23 -4.00
CA TYR A 63 5.34 5.86 -4.77
C TYR A 63 5.75 7.26 -5.21
N ILE A 64 5.52 7.59 -6.47
CA ILE A 64 5.59 8.96 -6.99
C ILE A 64 4.30 9.24 -7.77
N GLY A 65 3.53 10.21 -7.31
CA GLY A 65 2.23 10.59 -7.88
C GLY A 65 2.09 12.08 -8.14
N PRO A 66 1.14 12.48 -8.99
CA PRO A 66 1.04 13.86 -9.47
C PRO A 66 0.60 14.84 -8.37
N PHE A 67 0.98 16.10 -8.50
CA PHE A 67 0.68 17.17 -7.53
C PHE A 67 -0.80 17.43 -7.30
N ASP A 68 -1.69 16.99 -8.19
CA ASP A 68 -3.12 17.20 -8.12
C ASP A 68 -3.88 16.03 -7.47
N ARG A 69 -3.16 15.04 -6.93
CA ARG A 69 -3.69 13.95 -6.10
C ARG A 69 -3.10 14.06 -4.70
N ASN A 70 -3.75 14.81 -3.82
CA ASN A 70 -3.26 15.03 -2.46
C ASN A 70 -3.38 13.76 -1.62
N ILE A 71 -2.26 13.07 -1.42
CA ILE A 71 -2.21 11.85 -0.60
C ILE A 71 -2.14 12.14 0.90
N LEU A 72 -1.78 13.36 1.30
CA LEU A 72 -1.61 13.71 2.71
C LEU A 72 -2.94 13.77 3.46
N GLU A 73 -4.02 14.09 2.75
CA GLU A 73 -5.39 14.22 3.29
C GLU A 73 -6.20 12.93 3.17
N LEU A 74 -5.60 11.85 2.67
CA LEU A 74 -6.29 10.57 2.58
C LEU A 74 -6.49 9.94 3.96
N PRO A 75 -7.58 9.21 4.20
CA PRO A 75 -7.73 8.44 5.43
C PRO A 75 -6.65 7.35 5.55
N GLU A 76 -6.45 6.83 6.75
CA GLU A 76 -5.41 5.82 7.02
C GLU A 76 -5.64 4.50 6.28
N ASP A 77 -6.91 4.14 6.08
CA ASP A 77 -7.37 2.95 5.35
C ASP A 77 -7.34 3.12 3.83
N ALA A 78 -6.88 4.27 3.32
CA ALA A 78 -6.81 4.50 1.89
C ALA A 78 -5.84 3.53 1.20
N VAL A 79 -6.33 2.91 0.13
CA VAL A 79 -5.60 1.94 -0.69
C VAL A 79 -5.34 2.52 -2.07
N LEU A 80 -4.15 2.27 -2.61
CA LEU A 80 -3.84 2.47 -4.02
C LEU A 80 -3.98 1.14 -4.76
N GLU A 81 -4.85 1.12 -5.75
CA GLU A 81 -5.02 -0.02 -6.66
C GLU A 81 -4.32 0.27 -7.98
N THR A 82 -3.51 -0.67 -8.46
CA THR A 82 -2.92 -0.64 -9.80
C THR A 82 -2.86 -2.05 -10.38
N GLY A 83 -3.49 -2.27 -11.53
CA GLY A 83 -3.67 -3.61 -12.08
C GLY A 83 -4.44 -4.52 -11.12
N ASP A 84 -3.86 -5.67 -10.79
CA ASP A 84 -4.38 -6.69 -9.88
C ASP A 84 -3.86 -6.54 -8.44
N ARG A 85 -3.19 -5.44 -8.11
CA ARG A 85 -2.50 -5.25 -6.83
C ARG A 85 -2.99 -4.04 -6.07
N SER A 86 -3.05 -4.21 -4.76
CA SER A 86 -3.44 -3.19 -3.80
C SER A 86 -2.28 -2.86 -2.86
N TYR A 87 -2.13 -1.58 -2.53
CA TYR A 87 -1.04 -1.09 -1.68
C TYR A 87 -1.59 -0.08 -0.67
N TYR A 88 -1.04 -0.07 0.54
CA TYR A 88 -1.32 0.97 1.54
C TYR A 88 -0.09 1.83 1.79
N PHE A 89 -0.33 3.08 2.20
CA PHE A 89 0.73 4.02 2.52
C PHE A 89 1.24 3.82 3.96
N ILE A 90 2.56 3.70 4.11
CA ILE A 90 3.25 3.75 5.41
C ILE A 90 3.69 5.17 5.72
N LYS A 91 4.15 5.90 4.69
CA LYS A 91 4.61 7.29 4.80
C LYS A 91 4.14 8.06 3.58
N ARG A 92 3.80 9.33 3.77
CA ARG A 92 3.30 10.24 2.74
C ARG A 92 3.99 11.58 2.89
N GLU A 93 4.44 12.16 1.79
CA GLU A 93 5.18 13.42 1.77
C GLU A 93 4.83 14.24 0.54
N ALA A 94 4.86 15.56 0.69
CA ALA A 94 4.85 16.50 -0.42
C ALA A 94 6.28 16.86 -0.80
N VAL A 95 6.61 16.79 -2.09
CA VAL A 95 7.89 17.27 -2.61
C VAL A 95 7.71 18.68 -3.15
N CYS A 96 8.36 19.63 -2.50
CA CYS A 96 8.31 21.05 -2.87
C CYS A 96 9.70 21.55 -3.30
N MET A 97 9.73 22.46 -4.27
CA MET A 97 10.93 23.19 -4.69
C MET A 97 10.62 24.67 -4.76
N GLY A 98 11.42 25.51 -4.09
CA GLY A 98 11.16 26.96 -4.02
C GLY A 98 9.77 27.29 -3.44
N GLY A 99 9.28 26.50 -2.49
CA GLY A 99 7.93 26.65 -1.90
C GLY A 99 6.78 26.15 -2.77
N GLN A 100 7.06 25.58 -3.94
CA GLN A 100 6.04 25.10 -4.87
C GLN A 100 5.94 23.58 -4.84
N LEU A 101 4.72 23.05 -4.67
CA LEU A 101 4.45 21.63 -4.76
C LEU A 101 4.71 21.11 -6.18
N LEU A 102 5.56 20.10 -6.30
CA LEU A 102 5.90 19.46 -7.57
C LEU A 102 5.17 18.13 -7.77
N TYR A 103 5.13 17.30 -6.74
CA TYR A 103 4.50 15.98 -6.74
C TYR A 103 4.38 15.45 -5.31
N TYR A 104 3.64 14.36 -5.13
CA TYR A 104 3.58 13.63 -3.87
C TYR A 104 4.40 12.35 -3.95
N THR A 105 5.06 12.00 -2.84
CA THR A 105 5.85 10.77 -2.71
C THR A 105 5.45 10.00 -1.45
N GLY A 106 5.70 8.71 -1.43
CA GLY A 106 5.37 7.89 -0.28
C GLY A 106 6.07 6.54 -0.27
N VAL A 107 6.10 5.94 0.90
CA VAL A 107 6.52 4.55 1.07
C VAL A 107 5.26 3.71 1.24
N MET A 108 5.15 2.67 0.43
CA MET A 108 3.98 1.79 0.38
C MET A 108 4.35 0.34 0.67
N LYS A 109 3.36 -0.42 1.10
CA LYS A 109 3.42 -1.88 1.20
C LYS A 109 2.27 -2.50 0.42
N ARG A 110 2.55 -3.65 -0.17
CA ARG A 110 1.54 -4.45 -0.86
C ARG A 110 0.62 -5.12 0.16
N LEU A 111 -0.68 -5.08 -0.11
CA LEU A 111 -1.67 -5.92 0.55
C LEU A 111 -1.70 -7.29 -0.13
N GLN A 112 -1.63 -8.37 0.65
CA GLN A 112 -1.90 -9.73 0.17
C GLN A 112 -3.21 -10.19 0.80
N GLU A 113 -4.11 -10.76 0.00
CA GLU A 113 -5.27 -11.46 0.52
C GLU A 113 -4.79 -12.68 1.33
N GLY A 114 -5.10 -12.70 2.62
CA GLY A 114 -4.89 -13.88 3.45
C GLY A 114 -6.08 -14.81 3.29
N SER A 115 -5.87 -16.01 2.76
CA SER A 115 -6.79 -17.13 2.94
C SER A 115 -6.72 -17.55 4.40
N TYR A 116 -7.74 -17.21 5.18
CA TYR A 116 -7.97 -17.83 6.47
C TYR A 116 -8.53 -19.23 6.20
N GLU A 117 -7.72 -20.27 6.38
CA GLU A 117 -8.32 -21.56 6.74
C GLU A 117 -8.80 -21.40 8.18
N VAL A 118 -10.11 -21.42 8.35
CA VAL A 118 -10.72 -21.55 9.67
C VAL A 118 -10.30 -22.92 10.17
N ASP A 119 -9.32 -22.96 11.07
CA ASP A 119 -9.07 -24.14 11.88
C ASP A 119 -10.34 -24.36 12.71
N ASN A 120 -11.23 -25.20 12.20
CA ASN A 120 -12.38 -25.69 12.95
C ASN A 120 -11.80 -26.57 14.06
N GLY A 121 -11.42 -25.91 15.15
CA GLY A 121 -10.91 -26.54 16.36
C GLY A 121 -11.77 -27.75 16.66
N SER A 122 -11.14 -28.91 16.59
CA SER A 122 -11.67 -30.19 17.04
C SER A 122 -12.22 -29.98 18.45
N GLY A 123 -13.55 -29.99 18.57
CA GLY A 123 -14.24 -29.96 19.84
C GLY A 123 -13.86 -31.19 20.64
N ASP A 124 -12.97 -31.01 21.60
CA ASP A 124 -12.67 -31.98 22.64
C ASP A 124 -13.86 -32.00 23.60
N ALA A 125 -14.83 -32.89 23.33
CA ALA A 125 -15.95 -33.15 24.21
C ALA A 125 -15.55 -34.21 25.24
N GLY A 126 -14.84 -33.77 26.28
CA GLY A 126 -14.66 -34.54 27.51
C GLY A 126 -15.68 -34.11 28.57
N THR A 127 -16.63 -35.00 28.90
CA THR A 127 -17.31 -35.18 30.22
C THR A 127 -18.31 -36.35 30.06
N GLY A 128 -18.41 -37.37 30.92
CA GLY A 128 -17.79 -37.55 32.22
C GLY A 128 -17.98 -38.98 32.79
N GLU A 129 -17.42 -39.15 33.98
CA GLU A 129 -17.45 -40.31 34.88
C GLU A 129 -18.85 -40.87 35.16
N ALA A 130 -18.97 -42.18 35.41
CA ALA A 130 -19.06 -42.72 36.78
C ALA A 130 -19.30 -44.25 36.79
N ALA A 131 -18.77 -44.88 37.83
CA ALA A 131 -18.80 -46.29 38.16
C ALA A 131 -20.18 -46.80 38.62
N GLY A 132 -20.37 -48.12 38.57
CA GLY A 132 -21.46 -48.84 39.25
C GLY A 132 -21.96 -50.06 38.51
#